data_AF-A0A920TAS0-F1
#
_entry.id   AF-A0A920TAS0-F1
#
_cell.length_a   1.000
_cell.length_b   1.000
_cell.length_c   1.000
_cell.angle_alpha   90.00
_cell.angle_beta   90.00
_cell.angle_gamma   90.00
#
_symmetry.space_group_name_H-M   'P 1'
#
loop_
_entity.id
_entity.type
_entity.pdbx_description
1 polymer ?
#
loop_
_entity_poly.entity_id
_entity_poly.type
_entity_poly.pdbx_seq_one_letter_code
_entity_poly.pdbx_strand_id
1 'polypeptide(L)'
;MRGDELITESGLFGECIRLCQEIESSPVGLAAGMMIGNPFTDVPDLRTNSLVVTDGDAEMAEKLASQLAELFWQYHEAMQVPLLSLEESVEQALGAEGTVF
;
A
#
# COMPACT_ATOMS: atom_id res chain seq x y z
N MET A 1 -4.24 12.10 5.29
CA MET A 1 -5.16 10.98 5.00
C MET A 1 -4.48 10.08 3.97
N ARG A 2 -4.70 8.77 3.99
CA ARG A 2 -4.22 7.84 2.94
C ARG A 2 -5.36 7.70 1.92
N GLY A 3 -5.07 7.73 0.61
CA GLY A 3 -6.11 7.72 -0.44
C GLY A 3 -6.89 6.41 -0.46
N ASP A 4 -8.03 6.39 -1.14
CA ASP A 4 -8.90 5.21 -1.23
C ASP A 4 -8.15 3.98 -1.76
N GLU A 5 -7.18 4.20 -2.66
CA GLU A 5 -6.34 3.16 -3.21
C GLU A 5 -5.39 2.50 -2.20
N LEU A 6 -5.20 3.09 -1.02
CA LEU A 6 -4.44 2.49 0.08
C LEU A 6 -5.32 1.68 1.06
N ILE A 7 -6.64 1.61 0.84
CA ILE A 7 -7.53 0.74 1.61
C ILE A 7 -7.24 -0.71 1.22
N THR A 8 -6.89 -1.56 2.18
CA THR A 8 -6.48 -2.94 1.89
C THR A 8 -7.61 -3.83 1.40
N GLU A 9 -8.86 -3.52 1.74
CA GLU A 9 -10.03 -4.26 1.28
C GLU A 9 -10.37 -3.96 -0.19
N SER A 10 -10.45 -2.67 -0.55
CA SER A 10 -11.02 -2.22 -1.82
C SER A 10 -10.05 -1.55 -2.78
N GLY A 11 -8.91 -1.04 -2.29
CA GLY A 11 -7.95 -0.27 -3.09
C GLY A 11 -6.87 -1.13 -3.74
N LEU A 12 -6.10 -0.53 -4.64
CA LEU A 12 -4.98 -1.15 -5.34
C LEU A 12 -3.87 -1.67 -4.41
N PHE A 13 -3.68 -1.07 -3.23
CA PHE A 13 -2.75 -1.61 -2.22
C PHE A 13 -3.19 -2.98 -1.71
N GLY A 14 -4.51 -3.25 -1.73
CA GLY A 14 -5.08 -4.56 -1.46
C GLY A 14 -4.55 -5.64 -2.40
N GLU A 15 -4.18 -5.32 -3.65
CA GLU A 15 -3.56 -6.29 -4.56
C GLU A 15 -2.19 -6.76 -4.07
N CYS A 16 -1.40 -5.85 -3.48
CA CYS A 16 -0.13 -6.22 -2.84
C CYS A 16 -0.36 -7.14 -1.64
N ILE A 17 -1.41 -6.88 -0.85
CA ILE A 17 -1.78 -7.74 0.28
C ILE A 17 -2.25 -9.12 -0.18
N ARG A 18 -3.06 -9.19 -1.24
CA ARG A 18 -3.47 -10.46 -1.86
C ARG A 18 -2.26 -11.26 -2.34
N LEU A 19 -1.31 -10.62 -3.04
CA LEU A 19 -0.08 -11.29 -3.45
C LEU A 19 0.75 -11.80 -2.25
N CYS A 20 0.83 -11.03 -1.15
CA CYS A 20 1.47 -11.52 0.07
C CYS A 20 0.79 -12.80 0.60
N GLN A 21 -0.54 -12.80 0.69
CA GLN A 21 -1.32 -13.95 1.16
C GLN A 21 -1.17 -15.17 0.25
N GLU A 22 -1.07 -14.96 -1.07
CA GLU A 22 -0.80 -16.03 -2.04
C GLU A 22 0.60 -16.64 -1.83
N ILE A 23 1.61 -15.79 -1.61
CA ILE A 23 2.98 -16.24 -1.28
C ILE A 23 2.98 -17.06 0.01
N GLU A 24 2.32 -16.57 1.06
CA GLU A 24 2.22 -17.25 2.37
C GLU A 24 1.45 -18.57 2.31
N SER A 25 0.50 -18.68 1.39
CA SER A 25 -0.29 -19.91 1.17
C SER A 25 0.43 -20.91 0.25
N SER A 26 1.53 -20.51 -0.37
CA SER A 26 2.30 -21.35 -1.29
C SER A 26 3.20 -22.33 -0.53
N PRO A 27 3.65 -23.43 -1.17
CA PRO A 27 4.63 -24.34 -0.56
C PRO A 27 6.02 -23.73 -0.32
N VAL A 28 6.32 -22.55 -0.88
CA VAL A 28 7.65 -21.95 -0.86
C VAL A 28 7.78 -20.76 0.10
N GLY A 29 6.69 -20.05 0.36
CA GLY A 29 6.67 -18.85 1.20
C GLY A 29 6.33 -19.17 2.66
N LEU A 30 7.11 -18.61 3.59
CA LEU A 30 6.84 -18.66 5.02
C LEU A 30 6.16 -17.38 5.53
N ALA A 31 6.51 -16.22 4.96
CA ALA A 31 5.94 -14.93 5.30
C ALA A 31 6.12 -13.95 4.12
N ALA A 32 5.18 -13.04 3.92
CA ALA A 32 5.31 -11.96 2.95
C ALA A 32 4.65 -10.68 3.45
N GLY A 33 5.23 -9.52 3.12
CA GLY A 33 4.71 -8.24 3.59
C GLY A 33 5.14 -7.06 2.74
N MET A 34 4.24 -6.08 2.68
CA MET A 34 4.50 -4.77 2.10
C MET A 34 4.47 -3.69 3.19
N MET A 35 5.61 -3.07 3.46
CA MET A 35 5.76 -2.05 4.49
C MET A 35 5.88 -0.67 3.84
N ILE A 36 4.85 0.16 3.99
CA ILE A 36 4.88 1.56 3.57
C ILE A 36 5.40 2.44 4.71
N GLY A 37 6.52 3.12 4.47
CA GLY A 37 7.13 4.02 5.45
C GLY A 37 6.22 5.19 5.82
N ASN A 38 6.36 5.70 7.05
CA ASN A 38 5.69 6.93 7.44
C ASN A 38 6.37 8.12 6.75
N PRO A 39 5.69 8.88 5.87
CA PRO A 39 6.32 9.89 5.00
C PRO A 39 6.89 11.11 5.75
N PHE A 40 6.66 11.19 7.07
CA PHE A 40 7.16 12.27 7.93
C PHE A 40 8.37 11.87 8.78
N THR A 41 8.90 10.66 8.59
CA THR A 41 10.04 10.17 9.37
C THR A 41 11.36 10.44 8.64
N ASP A 42 12.20 11.31 9.20
CA ASP A 42 13.55 11.57 8.68
C ASP A 42 14.54 10.51 9.18
N VAL A 43 14.56 9.36 8.50
CA VAL A 43 15.53 8.27 8.73
C VAL A 43 16.09 7.79 7.40
N PRO A 44 17.34 7.28 7.35
CA PRO A 44 17.96 6.80 6.11
C PRO A 44 17.14 5.72 5.40
N ASP A 45 16.38 4.94 6.17
CA ASP A 45 15.57 3.83 5.67
C ASP A 45 14.13 4.23 5.30
N LEU A 46 13.82 5.53 5.16
CA LEU A 46 12.50 5.97 4.71
C LEU A 46 12.26 5.50 3.27
N ARG A 47 11.47 4.43 3.14
CA ARG A 47 11.09 3.84 1.86
C ARG A 47 9.86 2.95 2.00
N THR A 48 9.36 2.49 0.87
CA THR A 48 8.44 1.37 0.79
C THR A 48 9.25 0.08 0.60
N ASN A 49 9.05 -0.93 1.44
CA ASN A 49 9.82 -2.17 1.44
C ASN A 49 8.91 -3.37 1.18
N SER A 50 9.33 -4.26 0.28
CA SER A 50 8.78 -5.60 0.16
C SER A 50 9.67 -6.58 0.95
N LEU A 51 9.05 -7.51 1.67
CA LEU A 51 9.75 -8.53 2.43
C LEU A 51 9.10 -9.88 2.15
N VAL A 52 9.91 -10.87 1.76
CA VAL A 52 9.49 -12.25 1.62
C VAL A 52 10.49 -13.15 2.32
N VAL A 53 9.97 -14.15 3.04
CA VAL A 53 10.75 -15.18 3.73
C VAL A 53 10.36 -16.53 3.15
N THR A 54 11.34 -17.36 2.80
CA THR A 54 11.18 -18.72 2.27
C THR A 54 11.95 -19.71 3.15
N ASP A 55 11.69 -21.01 2.98
CA ASP A 55 12.46 -22.06 3.67
C ASP A 55 13.70 -22.46 2.86
N GLY A 56 14.84 -21.87 3.19
CA GLY A 56 16.14 -22.23 2.63
C GLY A 56 16.40 -21.84 1.16
N ASP A 57 15.46 -21.14 0.51
CA ASP A 57 15.56 -20.72 -0.90
C ASP A 57 15.63 -19.19 -1.04
N ALA A 58 16.83 -18.64 -0.90
CA ALA A 58 17.06 -17.19 -0.94
C ALA A 58 16.78 -16.57 -2.33
N GLU A 59 17.04 -17.31 -3.42
CA GLU A 59 16.79 -16.83 -4.78
C GLU A 59 15.28 -16.68 -5.04
N MET A 60 14.47 -17.62 -4.55
CA MET A 60 13.02 -17.51 -4.61
C MET A 60 12.50 -16.35 -3.76
N ALA A 61 13.05 -16.15 -2.56
CA ALA A 61 12.67 -15.02 -1.70
C ALA A 61 12.92 -13.67 -2.40
N GLU A 62 14.10 -13.49 -2.99
CA GLU A 62 14.46 -12.28 -3.73
C GLU A 62 13.52 -12.04 -4.92
N LYS A 63 13.23 -13.09 -5.69
CA LYS A 63 12.33 -13.02 -6.84
C LYS A 63 10.93 -12.58 -6.43
N LEU A 64 10.36 -13.21 -5.41
CA LEU A 64 9.01 -12.91 -4.93
C LEU A 64 8.93 -11.51 -4.30
N ALA A 65 9.93 -11.11 -3.52
CA ALA A 65 10.01 -9.76 -2.97
C ALA A 65 10.11 -8.69 -4.07
N SER A 66 10.87 -8.96 -5.13
CA SER A 66 10.97 -8.06 -6.29
C SER A 66 9.64 -7.97 -7.05
N GLN A 67 8.95 -9.10 -7.26
CA GLN A 67 7.62 -9.12 -7.86
C GLN A 67 6.62 -8.28 -7.07
N LEU A 68 6.65 -8.37 -5.74
CA LEU A 68 5.80 -7.57 -4.87
C LEU A 68 6.13 -6.06 -4.95
N ALA A 69 7.42 -5.70 -5.01
CA ALA A 69 7.84 -4.31 -5.18
C ALA A 69 7.41 -3.74 -6.55
N GLU A 70 7.56 -4.50 -7.63
CA GLU A 70 7.13 -4.12 -8.97
C GLU A 70 5.62 -3.92 -9.05
N LEU A 71 4.82 -4.80 -8.41
CA LEU A 71 3.37 -4.64 -8.34
C LEU A 71 2.98 -3.35 -7.61
N PHE A 72 3.63 -3.05 -6.48
CA PHE A 72 3.42 -1.79 -5.77
C PHE A 72 3.77 -0.60 -6.68
N TRP A 73 4.92 -0.66 -7.34
CA TRP A 73 5.40 0.40 -8.23
C TRP A 73 4.49 0.59 -9.45
N GLN A 74 3.85 -0.45 -9.97
CA GLN A 74 2.86 -0.30 -11.04
C GLN A 74 1.70 0.61 -10.65
N TYR A 75 1.30 0.63 -9.37
CA TYR A 75 0.14 1.38 -8.88
C TYR A 75 0.48 2.68 -8.15
N HIS A 76 1.76 2.98 -7.90
CA HIS A 76 2.18 4.05 -7.00
C HIS A 76 1.62 5.44 -7.34
N GLU A 77 1.44 5.76 -8.63
CA GLU A 77 0.87 7.05 -9.06
C GLU A 77 -0.62 7.17 -8.74
N ALA A 78 -1.36 6.06 -8.79
CA ALA A 78 -2.79 6.03 -8.45
C ALA A 78 -3.01 6.05 -6.93
N MET A 79 -2.01 5.63 -6.14
CA MET A 79 -2.05 5.60 -4.67
C MET A 79 -1.90 7.00 -4.02
N GLN A 80 -2.63 7.98 -4.54
CA GLN A 80 -2.67 9.35 -4.04
C GLN A 80 -4.08 9.72 -3.60
N VAL A 81 -4.19 10.67 -2.67
CA VAL A 81 -5.50 11.22 -2.28
C VAL A 81 -5.84 12.36 -3.25
N PRO A 82 -6.95 12.31 -3.99
CA PRO A 82 -7.48 13.49 -4.65
C PRO A 82 -8.05 14.42 -3.59
N LEU A 83 -7.34 15.50 -3.28
CA LEU A 83 -7.79 16.50 -2.32
C LEU A 83 -8.67 17.53 -3.01
N LEU A 84 -9.79 17.86 -2.38
CA LEU A 84 -10.60 19.03 -2.75
C LEU A 84 -9.84 20.31 -2.41
N SER A 85 -10.09 21.38 -3.17
CA SER A 85 -9.71 22.72 -2.75
C SER A 85 -10.45 23.13 -1.48
N LEU A 86 -9.96 24.17 -0.81
CA LEU A 86 -10.63 24.70 0.38
C LEU A 86 -12.01 25.25 0.03
N GLU A 87 -12.13 25.93 -1.11
CA GLU A 87 -13.38 26.48 -1.62
C GLU A 87 -14.42 25.38 -1.87
N GLU A 88 -14.05 24.31 -2.59
CA GLU A 88 -14.93 23.16 -2.85
C GLU A 88 -15.33 22.45 -1.55
N SER A 89 -14.40 22.32 -0.61
CA SER A 89 -14.66 21.70 0.69
C SER A 89 -15.70 22.49 1.49
N VAL A 90 -15.63 23.82 1.47
CA VAL A 90 -16.60 24.70 2.15
C VAL A 90 -17.96 24.65 1.46
N GLU A 91 -18.00 24.65 0.13
CA GLU A 91 -19.26 24.55 -0.63
C GLU A 91 -19.99 23.24 -0.33
N GLN A 92 -19.27 22.10 -0.33
CA GLN A 92 -19.84 20.82 0.07
C GLN A 92 -20.35 20.85 1.52
N ALA A 93 -19.59 21.45 2.44
CA ALA A 93 -19.99 21.53 3.83
C ALA A 93 -21.27 22.35 4.05
N LEU A 94 -21.44 23.47 3.32
CA LEU A 94 -22.65 24.30 3.39
C LEU A 94 -23.91 23.60 2.86
N GLY A 95 -23.74 22.66 1.92
CA GLY A 95 -24.83 21.89 1.34
C GLY A 95 -25.21 20.62 2.12
N ALA A 96 -24.42 20.22 3.12
CA ALA A 96 -24.66 19.00 3.89
C ALA A 96 -25.71 19.20 4.98
N GLU A 97 -26.61 18.23 5.16
CA GLU A 97 -27.49 18.20 6.33
C GLU A 97 -26.74 17.63 7.55
N GLY A 98 -26.52 18.46 8.56
CA GLY A 98 -25.88 18.07 9.83
C GLY A 98 -24.44 18.57 9.97
N THR A 99 -23.71 17.99 10.92
CA THR A 99 -22.30 18.36 11.17
C THR A 99 -21.39 17.58 10.24
N VAL A 100 -20.53 18.29 9.52
CA VAL A 100 -19.48 17.73 8.65
C VAL A 100 -18.16 17.66 9.44
N PHE A 101 -17.44 16.54 9.32
CA PHE A 101 -16.17 16.25 9.99
C PHE A 101 -15.02 16.13 9.00
#